data_AF-A0A9Q8PAZ1-F1
#
_entry.id   AF-A0A9Q8PAZ1-F1
#
_cell.length_a   1.000
_cell.length_b   1.000
_cell.length_c   1.000
_cell.angle_alpha   90.00
_cell.angle_beta   90.00
_cell.angle_gamma   90.00
#
_symmetry.space_group_name_H-M   'P 1'
#
loop_
_entity.id
_entity.type
_entity.pdbx_description
1 polymer ?
#
loop_
_entity_poly.entity_id
_entity_poly.type
_entity_poly.pdbx_seq_one_letter_code
_entity_poly.pdbx_strand_id
1 'polypeptide(L)'
;MLTTAILFLASSAGLASADFLNKRQSTNGTTQAAVVDATYDGQCFYPKPTDNFDLTSYLGRWYQVAGTIAPFTANCKCIRADYALNDNGTVNVQNACEAQGQVVNIEGTATPVSQYAGYGHVGVLRVQFPGQPAPDCPGPNYIVQDIGSGSANDDCHDIDAARDDSFAIVQASNFSTLFVLSRMQAPGNASIEAWLKRAERLGSDLSNVVVTDQSGCQSS
;
A
#
# COMPACT_ATOMS: atom_id res chain seq x y z
N MET A 1 46.65 5.57 69.29
CA MET A 1 47.41 4.76 68.32
C MET A 1 47.77 5.65 67.13
N LEU A 2 49.08 5.73 66.84
CA LEU A 2 49.80 6.11 65.60
C LEU A 2 49.27 7.29 64.74
N THR A 3 49.93 8.47 64.74
CA THR A 3 51.03 8.96 63.86
C THR A 3 50.64 9.46 62.46
N THR A 4 50.79 10.79 62.29
CA THR A 4 51.45 11.57 61.22
C THR A 4 51.80 10.93 59.87
N ALA A 5 51.51 11.63 58.75
CA ALA A 5 52.44 11.94 57.63
C ALA A 5 51.66 12.61 56.46
N ILE A 6 51.94 13.87 56.09
CA ILE A 6 52.92 14.39 55.09
C ILE A 6 52.42 14.35 53.62
N LEU A 7 52.45 15.57 53.07
CA LEU A 7 52.28 16.07 51.70
C LEU A 7 53.05 15.29 50.61
N PHE A 8 52.50 15.12 49.40
CA PHE A 8 53.27 15.17 48.14
C PHE A 8 52.37 15.53 46.93
N LEU A 9 52.81 16.55 46.18
CA LEU A 9 52.43 16.82 44.79
C LEU A 9 53.10 15.80 43.86
N ALA A 10 52.39 15.28 42.87
CA ALA A 10 53.01 14.79 41.64
C ALA A 10 51.99 14.79 40.49
N SER A 11 52.24 15.66 39.51
CA SER A 11 51.67 15.58 38.17
C SER A 11 52.08 14.27 37.50
N SER A 12 51.14 13.63 36.82
CA SER A 12 51.45 12.79 35.66
C SER A 12 50.40 13.03 34.58
N ALA A 13 50.88 13.58 33.47
CA ALA A 13 50.14 13.69 32.22
C ALA A 13 49.85 12.27 31.71
N GLY A 14 48.57 11.90 31.62
CA GLY A 14 48.13 10.73 30.88
C GLY A 14 48.11 11.04 29.39
N LEU A 15 49.00 10.39 28.63
CA LEU A 15 49.06 10.43 27.18
C LEU A 15 47.79 9.83 26.56
N ALA A 16 47.42 10.40 25.42
CA ALA A 16 46.27 10.07 24.61
C ALA A 16 46.24 8.60 24.14
N SER A 17 45.03 8.04 24.08
CA SER A 17 44.62 7.20 22.96
C SER A 17 43.16 7.51 22.68
N ALA A 18 42.95 8.49 21.79
CA ALA A 18 41.67 8.61 21.10
C ALA A 18 41.61 7.42 20.14
N ASP A 19 40.87 6.39 20.50
CA ASP A 19 40.46 5.34 19.58
C ASP A 19 39.58 5.98 18.50
N PHE A 20 40.22 6.49 17.46
CA PHE A 20 39.59 6.75 16.18
C PHE A 20 39.15 5.40 15.61
N LEU A 21 37.99 4.92 16.06
CA LEU A 21 37.26 3.87 15.36
C LEU A 21 36.87 4.42 13.99
N ASN A 22 37.75 4.12 13.03
CA ASN A 22 37.59 4.34 11.62
C ASN A 22 36.35 3.54 11.16
N LYS A 23 35.15 4.13 11.26
CA LYS A 23 33.96 3.64 10.56
C LYS A 23 34.28 3.78 9.08
N ARG A 24 34.80 2.70 8.48
CA ARG A 24 34.88 2.53 7.04
C ARG A 24 33.47 2.71 6.51
N GLN A 25 33.20 3.86 5.89
CA GLN A 25 32.08 3.99 4.97
C GLN A 25 32.37 3.04 3.82
N SER A 26 31.73 1.87 3.84
CA SER A 26 31.66 1.01 2.68
C SER A 26 30.71 1.69 1.69
N THR A 27 31.27 2.45 0.76
CA THR A 27 30.57 2.84 -0.46
C THR A 27 30.60 1.67 -1.43
N ASN A 28 29.88 0.59 -1.12
CA ASN A 28 29.49 -0.38 -2.13
C ASN A 28 28.19 0.12 -2.75
N GLY A 29 28.34 0.89 -3.83
CA GLY A 29 27.26 1.25 -4.75
C GLY A 29 26.80 0.03 -5.53
N THR A 30 26.15 -0.90 -4.85
CA THR A 30 25.18 -1.81 -5.43
C THR A 30 23.83 -1.24 -5.04
N THR A 31 23.03 -0.80 -6.01
CA THR A 31 21.60 -0.54 -5.82
C THR A 31 20.97 -1.83 -5.33
N GLN A 32 20.93 -2.02 -4.01
CA GLN A 32 20.15 -3.04 -3.38
C GLN A 32 18.70 -2.73 -3.77
N ALA A 33 18.04 -3.67 -4.48
CA ALA A 33 16.62 -3.57 -4.71
C ALA A 33 15.95 -3.29 -3.36
N ALA A 34 15.06 -2.30 -3.31
CA ALA A 34 14.34 -1.98 -2.09
C ALA A 34 13.62 -3.26 -1.62
N VAL A 35 14.11 -3.87 -0.54
CA VAL A 35 13.45 -5.03 0.07
C VAL A 35 12.33 -4.47 0.93
N VAL A 36 11.10 -4.90 0.65
CA VAL A 36 9.91 -4.53 1.43
C VAL A 36 9.44 -5.71 2.27
N ASP A 37 8.87 -5.41 3.43
CA ASP A 37 8.31 -6.43 4.31
C ASP A 37 7.10 -7.10 3.67
N ALA A 38 7.04 -8.42 3.78
CA ALA A 38 5.93 -9.24 3.28
C ALA A 38 5.72 -10.46 4.20
N THR A 39 4.50 -10.98 4.25
CA THR A 39 4.22 -12.31 4.82
C THR A 39 4.51 -13.37 3.75
N TYR A 40 5.21 -14.45 4.10
CA TYR A 40 5.35 -15.64 3.26
C TYR A 40 4.63 -16.81 3.92
N ASP A 41 3.70 -17.45 3.20
CA ASP A 41 2.90 -18.57 3.72
C ASP A 41 3.46 -19.95 3.36
N GLY A 42 4.63 -20.01 2.70
CA GLY A 42 5.18 -21.24 2.15
C GLY A 42 4.99 -21.41 0.64
N GLN A 43 4.17 -20.54 0.01
CA GLN A 43 3.89 -20.59 -1.42
C GLN A 43 3.94 -19.19 -2.07
N CYS A 44 3.34 -18.18 -1.45
CA CYS A 44 3.25 -16.83 -1.98
C CYS A 44 3.71 -15.77 -0.98
N PHE A 45 4.16 -14.64 -1.50
CA PHE A 45 4.40 -13.43 -0.72
C PHE A 45 3.14 -12.58 -0.68
N TYR A 46 2.82 -12.01 0.48
CA TYR A 46 1.68 -11.14 0.67
C TYR A 46 2.18 -9.82 1.24
N PRO A 47 1.85 -8.69 0.60
CA PRO A 47 2.16 -7.39 1.17
C PRO A 47 1.59 -7.21 2.57
N LYS A 48 2.25 -6.38 3.38
CA LYS A 48 1.74 -6.02 4.71
C LYS A 48 0.57 -5.03 4.60
N PRO A 49 -0.63 -5.35 5.09
CA PRO A 49 -1.72 -4.39 5.09
C PRO A 49 -1.45 -3.24 6.05
N THR A 50 -2.13 -2.12 5.83
CA THR A 50 -2.17 -1.03 6.81
C THR A 50 -3.04 -1.40 8.01
N ASP A 51 -2.62 -0.98 9.20
CA ASP A 51 -3.45 -1.08 10.41
C ASP A 51 -4.57 -0.04 10.44
N ASN A 52 -4.53 0.96 9.54
CA ASN A 52 -5.49 2.06 9.49
C ASN A 52 -6.76 1.75 8.66
N PHE A 53 -6.99 0.49 8.30
CA PHE A 53 -8.16 0.12 7.51
C PHE A 53 -9.43 0.03 8.38
N ASP A 54 -10.41 0.89 8.10
CA ASP A 54 -11.77 0.78 8.62
C ASP A 54 -12.73 0.44 7.48
N LEU A 55 -13.39 -0.73 7.56
CA LEU A 55 -14.27 -1.21 6.50
C LEU A 55 -15.41 -0.23 6.21
N THR A 56 -16.04 0.32 7.24
CA THR A 56 -17.19 1.24 7.10
C THR A 56 -16.79 2.48 6.29
N SER A 57 -15.60 3.02 6.56
CA SER A 57 -15.03 4.13 5.81
C SER A 57 -14.64 3.81 4.39
N TYR A 58 -14.36 2.54 4.10
CA TYR A 58 -13.88 2.08 2.81
C TYR A 58 -15.02 1.84 1.81
N LEU A 59 -16.24 1.63 2.29
CA LEU A 59 -17.43 1.43 1.45
C LEU A 59 -17.70 2.63 0.52
N GLY A 60 -18.56 2.42 -0.46
CA GLY A 60 -18.91 3.40 -1.48
C GLY A 60 -17.96 3.35 -2.67
N ARG A 61 -17.95 4.44 -3.44
CA ARG A 61 -17.26 4.49 -4.74
C ARG A 61 -15.77 4.80 -4.61
N TRP A 62 -14.99 4.11 -5.43
CA TRP A 62 -13.60 4.38 -5.71
C TRP A 62 -13.36 4.40 -7.21
N TYR A 63 -12.45 5.26 -7.65
CA TYR A 63 -11.97 5.32 -9.03
C TYR A 63 -10.59 4.72 -9.08
N GLN A 64 -10.35 3.76 -9.96
CA GLN A 64 -8.99 3.31 -10.23
C GLN A 64 -8.35 4.39 -11.09
N VAL A 65 -7.42 5.17 -10.51
CA VAL A 65 -6.77 6.29 -11.20
C VAL A 65 -5.42 5.90 -11.79
N ALA A 66 -4.81 4.85 -11.24
CA ALA A 66 -3.68 4.16 -11.84
C ALA A 66 -3.65 2.68 -11.38
N GLY A 67 -2.94 1.83 -12.10
CA GLY A 67 -2.73 0.45 -11.69
C GLY A 67 -2.53 -0.52 -12.84
N THR A 68 -2.53 -1.80 -12.51
CA THR A 68 -2.57 -2.91 -13.47
C THR A 68 -3.98 -2.99 -14.07
N ILE A 69 -4.09 -3.13 -15.39
CA ILE A 69 -5.39 -3.26 -16.06
C ILE A 69 -5.87 -4.70 -15.96
N ALA A 70 -7.02 -4.89 -15.30
CA ALA A 70 -7.68 -6.18 -15.27
C ALA A 70 -8.26 -6.53 -16.65
N PRO A 71 -8.36 -7.82 -17.03
CA PRO A 71 -8.93 -8.23 -18.32
C PRO A 71 -10.33 -7.67 -18.59
N PHE A 72 -11.18 -7.60 -17.56
CA PHE A 72 -12.54 -7.03 -17.67
C PHE A 72 -12.53 -5.55 -18.05
N THR A 73 -11.53 -4.79 -17.60
CA THR A 73 -11.39 -3.36 -17.87
C THR A 73 -10.41 -3.07 -19.00
N ALA A 74 -10.07 -4.06 -19.82
CA ALA A 74 -9.21 -3.84 -20.98
C ALA A 74 -9.93 -2.96 -22.01
N ASN A 75 -9.23 -1.96 -22.56
CA ASN A 75 -9.77 -0.98 -23.51
C ASN A 75 -10.98 -0.18 -22.98
N CYS A 76 -11.01 0.02 -21.67
CA CYS A 76 -12.03 0.80 -20.97
C CYS A 76 -11.44 2.10 -20.43
N LYS A 77 -12.30 3.10 -20.24
CA LYS A 77 -12.02 4.29 -19.43
C LYS A 77 -13.00 4.39 -18.26
N CYS A 78 -12.84 5.39 -17.40
CA CYS A 78 -13.76 5.68 -16.30
C CYS A 78 -13.93 4.48 -15.34
N ILE A 79 -12.82 3.79 -15.06
CA ILE A 79 -12.82 2.58 -14.24
C ILE A 79 -13.16 2.95 -12.79
N ARG A 80 -14.20 2.32 -12.26
CA ARG A 80 -14.65 2.50 -10.88
C ARG A 80 -15.04 1.17 -10.23
N ALA A 81 -15.03 1.17 -8.91
CA ALA A 81 -15.56 0.13 -8.06
C ALA A 81 -16.51 0.75 -7.04
N ASP A 82 -17.68 0.16 -6.87
CA ASP A 82 -18.62 0.52 -5.82
C ASP A 82 -18.69 -0.64 -4.82
N TYR A 83 -18.40 -0.34 -3.55
CA TYR A 83 -18.36 -1.31 -2.47
C TYR A 83 -19.56 -1.15 -1.53
N ALA A 84 -20.30 -2.23 -1.30
CA ALA A 84 -21.44 -2.23 -0.39
C ALA A 84 -21.36 -3.41 0.59
N LEU A 85 -21.69 -3.18 1.86
CA LEU A 85 -21.69 -4.24 2.87
C LEU A 85 -22.93 -5.13 2.70
N ASN A 86 -22.72 -6.45 2.74
CA ASN A 86 -23.80 -7.43 2.80
C ASN A 86 -24.11 -7.82 4.26
N ASP A 87 -25.33 -8.32 4.51
CA ASP A 87 -25.78 -8.75 5.84
C ASP A 87 -24.91 -9.85 6.47
N ASN A 88 -24.23 -10.65 5.66
CA ASN A 88 -23.35 -11.74 6.10
C ASN A 88 -21.90 -11.29 6.38
N GLY A 89 -21.62 -9.99 6.31
CA GLY A 89 -20.30 -9.42 6.57
C GLY A 89 -19.33 -9.49 5.39
N THR A 90 -19.73 -10.01 4.22
CA THR A 90 -18.96 -9.82 2.98
C THR A 90 -19.26 -8.47 2.34
N VAL A 91 -18.49 -8.11 1.32
CA VAL A 91 -18.67 -6.86 0.57
C VAL A 91 -19.07 -7.21 -0.87
N ASN A 92 -20.17 -6.66 -1.35
CA ASN A 92 -20.49 -6.62 -2.77
C ASN A 92 -19.52 -5.68 -3.47
N VAL A 93 -18.94 -6.14 -4.57
CA VAL A 93 -18.01 -5.36 -5.39
C VAL A 93 -18.61 -5.20 -6.78
N GLN A 94 -19.04 -4.00 -7.13
CA GLN A 94 -19.48 -3.69 -8.49
C GLN A 94 -18.40 -2.90 -9.21
N ASN A 95 -17.67 -3.57 -10.11
CA ASN A 95 -16.72 -2.90 -11.00
C ASN A 95 -17.45 -2.42 -12.25
N ALA A 96 -17.16 -1.21 -12.69
CA ALA A 96 -17.71 -0.65 -13.93
C ALA A 96 -16.66 0.16 -14.70
N CYS A 97 -16.82 0.21 -16.01
CA CYS A 97 -16.04 1.08 -16.88
C CYS A 97 -16.83 1.42 -18.15
N GLU A 98 -16.32 2.36 -18.94
CA GLU A 98 -16.89 2.74 -20.22
C GLU A 98 -16.10 2.16 -21.38
N ALA A 99 -16.76 1.33 -22.19
CA ALA A 99 -16.24 0.78 -23.43
C ALA A 99 -17.15 1.17 -24.59
N GLN A 100 -16.59 1.73 -25.66
CA GLN A 100 -17.35 2.09 -26.87
C GLN A 100 -18.56 3.01 -26.58
N GLY A 101 -18.43 3.90 -25.58
CA GLY A 101 -19.50 4.82 -25.17
C GLY A 101 -20.64 4.18 -24.39
N GLN A 102 -20.47 2.96 -23.88
CA GLN A 102 -21.42 2.25 -23.02
C GLN A 102 -20.78 1.91 -21.68
N VAL A 103 -21.54 2.01 -20.60
CA VAL A 103 -21.14 1.48 -19.30
C VAL A 103 -21.27 -0.05 -19.32
N VAL A 104 -20.18 -0.73 -19.02
CA VAL A 104 -20.14 -2.18 -18.78
C VAL A 104 -19.80 -2.42 -17.31
N ASN A 105 -20.36 -3.46 -16.70
CA ASN A 105 -20.14 -3.78 -15.29
C ASN A 105 -19.96 -5.28 -15.05
N ILE A 106 -19.39 -5.59 -13.89
CA ILE A 106 -19.31 -6.94 -13.34
C ILE A 106 -19.44 -6.86 -11.82
N GLU A 107 -20.20 -7.79 -11.25
CA GLU A 107 -20.38 -7.90 -9.81
C GLU A 107 -19.59 -9.09 -9.26
N GLY A 108 -18.98 -8.88 -8.10
CA GLY A 108 -18.21 -9.88 -7.38
C GLY A 108 -18.46 -9.77 -5.88
N THR A 109 -17.73 -10.58 -5.12
CA THR A 109 -17.79 -10.58 -3.67
C THR A 109 -16.39 -10.53 -3.09
N ALA A 110 -16.17 -9.64 -2.13
CA ALA A 110 -14.98 -9.62 -1.30
C ALA A 110 -15.31 -10.17 0.09
N THR A 111 -14.61 -11.24 0.47
CA THR A 111 -14.76 -11.88 1.78
C THR A 111 -13.56 -11.52 2.65
N PRO A 112 -13.75 -10.92 3.84
CA PRO A 112 -12.66 -10.69 4.78
C PRO A 112 -11.95 -11.99 5.13
N VAL A 113 -10.61 -11.97 5.09
CA VAL A 113 -9.82 -13.11 5.57
C VAL A 113 -9.74 -13.04 7.09
N SER A 114 -9.83 -14.20 7.76
CA SER A 114 -9.72 -14.28 9.22
C SER A 114 -8.42 -13.64 9.72
N GLN A 115 -8.50 -12.79 10.73
CA GLN A 115 -7.33 -12.19 11.39
C GLN A 115 -6.35 -13.24 11.96
N TYR A 116 -6.84 -14.45 12.24
CA TYR A 116 -6.01 -15.55 12.74
C TYR A 116 -5.26 -16.30 11.63
N ALA A 117 -5.47 -15.95 10.35
CA ALA A 117 -4.83 -16.60 9.22
C ALA A 117 -3.38 -16.10 8.96
N GLY A 118 -2.92 -15.07 9.67
CA GLY A 118 -1.53 -14.58 9.59
C GLY A 118 -1.25 -13.60 8.45
N TYR A 119 -2.26 -13.12 7.73
CA TYR A 119 -2.10 -12.14 6.65
C TYR A 119 -2.23 -10.68 7.10
N GLY A 120 -2.66 -10.45 8.35
CA GLY A 120 -2.95 -9.15 8.92
C GLY A 120 -4.32 -9.13 9.60
N HIS A 121 -4.59 -8.07 10.37
CA HIS A 121 -5.81 -7.96 11.16
C HIS A 121 -7.01 -7.40 10.38
N VAL A 122 -6.75 -6.45 9.48
CA VAL A 122 -7.76 -5.70 8.72
C VAL A 122 -7.27 -5.46 7.28
N GLY A 123 -8.16 -5.06 6.37
CA GLY A 123 -7.79 -4.67 5.01
C GLY A 123 -7.32 -5.82 4.11
N VAL A 124 -7.54 -7.08 4.52
CA VAL A 124 -7.17 -8.29 3.77
C VAL A 124 -8.42 -9.06 3.35
N LEU A 125 -8.65 -9.14 2.04
CA LEU A 125 -9.85 -9.74 1.48
C LEU A 125 -9.53 -10.75 0.38
N ARG A 126 -10.45 -11.69 0.20
CA ARG A 126 -10.50 -12.59 -0.95
C ARG A 126 -11.65 -12.16 -1.85
N VAL A 127 -11.30 -11.57 -2.99
CA VAL A 127 -12.21 -11.06 -4.01
C VAL A 127 -12.39 -12.09 -5.10
N GLN A 128 -13.63 -12.34 -5.50
CA GLN A 128 -13.98 -13.28 -6.56
C GLN A 128 -15.03 -12.67 -7.48
N PHE A 129 -14.82 -12.79 -8.79
CA PHE A 129 -15.79 -12.48 -9.82
C PHE A 129 -16.27 -13.74 -10.56
N PRO A 130 -17.47 -13.72 -11.18
CA PRO A 130 -17.93 -14.78 -12.07
C PRO A 130 -16.92 -15.08 -13.18
N GLY A 131 -16.60 -16.36 -13.39
CA GLY A 131 -15.69 -16.81 -14.45
C GLY A 131 -14.20 -16.57 -14.18
N GLN A 132 -13.82 -15.93 -13.07
CA GLN A 132 -12.42 -15.79 -12.69
C GLN A 132 -11.88 -17.16 -12.21
N PRO A 133 -10.74 -17.64 -12.74
CA PRO A 133 -10.14 -18.89 -12.29
C PRO A 133 -9.71 -18.81 -10.83
N ALA A 134 -9.52 -19.96 -10.19
CA ALA A 134 -8.97 -20.00 -8.84
C ALA A 134 -7.59 -19.29 -8.82
N PRO A 135 -7.34 -18.39 -7.86
CA PRO A 135 -6.05 -17.73 -7.77
C PRO A 135 -4.96 -18.73 -7.42
N ASP A 136 -3.76 -18.54 -7.97
CA ASP A 136 -2.59 -19.38 -7.70
C ASP A 136 -2.19 -19.35 -6.22
N CYS A 137 -2.50 -18.26 -5.51
CA CYS A 137 -2.21 -18.09 -4.09
C CYS A 137 -3.43 -18.41 -3.21
N PRO A 138 -3.27 -19.19 -2.12
CA PRO A 138 -4.37 -19.58 -1.25
C PRO A 138 -4.87 -18.46 -0.32
N GLY A 139 -4.06 -17.42 -0.09
CA GLY A 139 -4.39 -16.30 0.79
C GLY A 139 -5.25 -15.20 0.15
N PRO A 140 -5.18 -13.97 0.69
CA PRO A 140 -5.89 -12.82 0.11
C PRO A 140 -5.32 -12.41 -1.24
N ASN A 141 -6.19 -11.89 -2.10
CA ASN A 141 -5.83 -11.30 -3.40
C ASN A 141 -6.21 -9.80 -3.50
N TYR A 142 -6.63 -9.21 -2.38
CA TYR A 142 -6.92 -7.79 -2.24
C TYR A 142 -6.45 -7.33 -0.86
N ILE A 143 -5.33 -6.62 -0.83
CA ILE A 143 -4.63 -6.22 0.39
C ILE A 143 -4.45 -4.71 0.35
N VAL A 144 -5.15 -4.00 1.23
CA VAL A 144 -5.02 -2.55 1.39
C VAL A 144 -3.75 -2.28 2.18
N GLN A 145 -2.69 -1.87 1.50
CA GLN A 145 -1.40 -1.54 2.13
C GLN A 145 -1.33 -0.12 2.63
N ASP A 146 -2.14 0.76 2.05
CA ASP A 146 -2.15 2.13 2.44
C ASP A 146 -3.49 2.81 2.14
N ILE A 147 -3.85 3.76 3.00
CA ILE A 147 -5.03 4.60 2.86
C ILE A 147 -4.79 5.94 3.57
N GLY A 148 -5.17 7.03 2.93
CA GLY A 148 -4.95 8.38 3.47
C GLY A 148 -5.31 9.47 2.48
N SER A 149 -5.08 10.72 2.86
CA SER A 149 -5.33 11.88 1.99
C SER A 149 -4.23 12.06 0.92
N GLY A 150 -4.61 12.65 -0.22
CA GLY A 150 -3.77 12.83 -1.41
C GLY A 150 -2.59 13.81 -1.31
N SER A 151 -2.14 14.19 -0.12
CA SER A 151 -1.03 15.14 0.07
C SER A 151 0.32 14.47 -0.18
N ALA A 152 1.02 14.91 -1.24
CA ALA A 152 2.34 14.40 -1.65
C ALA A 152 3.46 14.65 -0.62
N ASN A 153 3.18 15.45 0.42
CA ASN A 153 4.17 15.94 1.39
C ASN A 153 3.95 15.40 2.81
N ASP A 154 2.91 14.60 3.04
CA ASP A 154 2.60 14.09 4.36
C ASP A 154 3.13 12.66 4.54
N ASP A 155 4.32 12.58 5.14
CA ASP A 155 4.75 11.38 5.88
C ASP A 155 3.92 11.20 7.18
N CYS A 156 3.12 12.20 7.54
CA CYS A 156 2.15 12.17 8.65
C CYS A 156 0.73 11.92 8.13
N HIS A 157 0.24 10.70 8.33
CA HIS A 157 -1.16 10.35 8.09
C HIS A 157 -2.08 11.25 8.92
N ASP A 158 -2.72 12.22 8.29
CA ASP A 158 -3.89 12.88 8.90
C ASP A 158 -5.12 11.98 8.67
N ILE A 159 -5.52 11.31 9.75
CA ILE A 159 -6.66 10.40 9.82
C ILE A 159 -8.01 11.15 9.73
N ASP A 160 -8.01 12.48 9.84
CA ASP A 160 -9.20 13.33 9.86
C ASP A 160 -9.36 14.18 8.59
N ALA A 161 -8.43 14.09 7.63
CA ALA A 161 -8.57 14.77 6.35
C ALA A 161 -9.83 14.28 5.62
N ALA A 162 -10.65 15.24 5.16
CA ALA A 162 -11.94 15.00 4.53
C ALA A 162 -11.86 13.86 3.50
N ARG A 163 -12.73 12.86 3.66
CA ARG A 163 -12.67 11.57 2.96
C ARG A 163 -12.76 11.69 1.43
N ASP A 164 -13.17 12.83 0.89
CA ASP A 164 -13.39 13.07 -0.54
C ASP A 164 -12.09 13.15 -1.37
N ASP A 165 -10.94 13.44 -0.72
CA ASP A 165 -9.60 13.45 -1.36
C ASP A 165 -8.73 12.24 -0.97
N SER A 166 -9.36 11.17 -0.47
CA SER A 166 -8.62 9.98 -0.04
C SER A 166 -8.19 9.11 -1.21
N PHE A 167 -7.05 8.46 -1.02
CA PHE A 167 -6.46 7.47 -1.90
C PHE A 167 -6.23 6.17 -1.15
N ALA A 168 -6.10 5.07 -1.89
CA ALA A 168 -5.70 3.78 -1.35
C ALA A 168 -4.73 3.06 -2.30
N ILE A 169 -3.76 2.34 -1.71
CA ILE A 169 -2.90 1.38 -2.40
C ILE A 169 -3.41 -0.01 -2.05
N VAL A 170 -3.87 -0.71 -3.08
CA VAL A 170 -4.28 -2.10 -2.95
C VAL A 170 -3.39 -2.95 -3.83
N GLN A 171 -2.86 -4.04 -3.29
CA GLN A 171 -2.14 -5.02 -4.11
C GLN A 171 -2.64 -6.44 -3.89
N ALA A 172 -2.35 -7.30 -4.86
CA ALA A 172 -2.55 -8.74 -4.75
C ALA A 172 -1.31 -9.46 -4.21
N SER A 173 -1.45 -10.75 -3.91
CA SER A 173 -0.31 -11.64 -3.62
C SER A 173 0.77 -11.56 -4.71
N ASN A 174 2.01 -11.79 -4.30
CA ASN A 174 3.24 -11.64 -5.08
C ASN A 174 3.44 -10.25 -5.70
N PHE A 175 2.77 -9.21 -5.17
CA PHE A 175 2.82 -7.84 -5.70
C PHE A 175 2.46 -7.78 -7.20
N SER A 176 1.67 -8.77 -7.66
CA SER A 176 1.40 -9.03 -9.08
C SER A 176 0.35 -8.10 -9.69
N THR A 177 -0.33 -7.32 -8.86
CA THR A 177 -1.39 -6.40 -9.27
C THR A 177 -1.36 -5.21 -8.32
N LEU A 178 -1.42 -4.01 -8.89
CA LEU A 178 -1.59 -2.75 -8.15
C LEU A 178 -2.89 -2.07 -8.56
N PHE A 179 -3.65 -1.60 -7.58
CA PHE A 179 -4.68 -0.60 -7.77
C PHE A 179 -4.34 0.63 -6.94
N VAL A 180 -4.19 1.77 -7.60
CA VAL A 180 -4.21 3.09 -6.96
C VAL A 180 -5.63 3.62 -7.11
N LEU A 181 -6.34 3.65 -5.99
CA LEU A 181 -7.72 4.07 -5.92
C LEU A 181 -7.81 5.50 -5.39
N SER A 182 -8.77 6.28 -5.87
CA SER A 182 -9.09 7.62 -5.35
C SER A 182 -10.60 7.79 -5.16
N ARG A 183 -10.99 8.60 -4.18
CA ARG A 183 -12.39 9.06 -4.03
C ARG A 183 -12.75 10.16 -5.02
N MET A 184 -11.76 10.92 -5.47
CA MET A 184 -11.93 11.88 -6.56
C MET A 184 -11.78 11.16 -7.91
N GLN A 185 -12.69 11.41 -8.84
CA GLN A 185 -12.64 10.77 -10.17
C GLN A 185 -11.42 11.19 -10.98
N ALA A 186 -11.11 12.48 -10.98
CA ALA A 186 -10.00 13.05 -11.74
C ALA A 186 -9.07 13.84 -10.81
N PRO A 187 -8.31 13.17 -9.93
CA PRO A 187 -7.34 13.84 -9.08
C PRO A 187 -6.20 14.43 -9.91
N GLY A 188 -5.50 15.42 -9.35
CA GLY A 188 -4.35 16.03 -10.01
C GLY A 188 -3.20 15.02 -10.23
N ASN A 189 -2.51 15.15 -11.37
CA ASN A 189 -1.39 14.26 -11.74
C ASN A 189 -0.31 14.15 -10.66
N ALA A 190 0.00 15.25 -9.97
CA ALA A 190 0.99 15.24 -8.89
C ALA A 190 0.61 14.29 -7.73
N SER A 191 -0.68 14.19 -7.40
CA SER A 191 -1.17 13.25 -6.38
C SER A 191 -1.07 11.81 -6.89
N ILE A 192 -1.46 11.55 -8.14
CA ILE A 192 -1.33 10.21 -8.75
C ILE A 192 0.14 9.77 -8.74
N GLU A 193 1.06 10.63 -9.17
CA GLU A 193 2.50 10.37 -9.17
C GLU A 193 3.07 10.12 -7.77
N ALA A 194 2.62 10.88 -6.76
CA ALA A 194 3.03 10.68 -5.37
C ALA A 194 2.61 9.30 -4.85
N TRP A 195 1.38 8.88 -5.16
CA TRP A 195 0.84 7.59 -4.76
C TRP A 195 1.46 6.41 -5.51
N LEU A 196 1.83 6.60 -6.79
CA LEU A 196 2.62 5.61 -7.54
C LEU A 196 4.02 5.44 -6.96
N LYS A 197 4.73 6.54 -6.64
CA LYS A 197 6.03 6.47 -5.95
C LYS A 197 5.92 5.80 -4.59
N ARG A 198 4.79 6.00 -3.90
CA ARG A 198 4.51 5.31 -2.62
C ARG A 198 4.28 3.82 -2.83
N ALA A 199 3.51 3.42 -3.84
CA ALA A 199 3.31 2.03 -4.20
C ALA A 199 4.62 1.32 -4.58
N GLU A 200 5.53 1.98 -5.31
CA GLU A 200 6.87 1.48 -5.61
C GLU A 200 7.70 1.25 -4.34
N ARG A 201 7.68 2.20 -3.39
CA ARG A 201 8.32 2.02 -2.07
C ARG A 201 7.72 0.87 -1.26
N LEU A 202 6.45 0.55 -1.53
CA LEU A 202 5.72 -0.59 -0.96
C LEU A 202 5.82 -1.84 -1.84
N GLY A 203 6.77 -1.91 -2.78
CA GLY A 203 7.13 -3.11 -3.53
C GLY A 203 6.33 -3.37 -4.80
N SER A 204 5.50 -2.44 -5.25
CA SER A 204 4.89 -2.54 -6.58
C SER A 204 5.93 -2.47 -7.69
N ASP A 205 5.85 -3.37 -8.66
CA ASP A 205 6.50 -3.18 -9.96
C ASP A 205 5.63 -2.28 -10.84
N LEU A 206 6.15 -1.09 -11.17
CA LEU A 206 5.44 -0.11 -11.98
C LEU A 206 5.59 -0.34 -13.49
N SER A 207 6.35 -1.34 -13.95
CA SER A 207 6.64 -1.58 -15.36
C SER A 207 5.39 -1.77 -16.24
N ASN A 208 4.32 -2.31 -15.66
CA ASN A 208 3.04 -2.58 -16.33
C ASN A 208 1.87 -1.75 -15.76
N VAL A 209 2.19 -0.72 -14.96
CA VAL A 209 1.18 0.16 -14.35
C VAL A 209 0.88 1.31 -15.30
N VAL A 210 -0.40 1.63 -15.48
CA VAL A 210 -0.85 2.74 -16.31
C VAL A 210 -1.69 3.72 -15.48
N VAL A 211 -1.61 5.00 -15.82
CA VAL A 211 -2.60 6.00 -15.38
C VAL A 211 -3.83 5.83 -16.26
N THR A 212 -4.99 5.66 -15.64
CA THR A 212 -6.24 5.39 -16.37
C THR A 212 -6.90 6.69 -16.83
N ASP A 213 -7.59 6.65 -17.97
CA ASP A 213 -8.41 7.79 -18.41
C ASP A 213 -9.69 7.88 -17.56
N GLN A 214 -9.83 8.97 -16.79
CA GLN A 214 -11.00 9.31 -15.98
C GLN A 214 -11.70 10.58 -16.49
N SER A 215 -11.40 11.00 -17.71
CA SER A 215 -11.94 12.23 -18.31
C SER A 215 -13.21 11.97 -19.12
N GLY A 216 -14.10 12.96 -19.17
CA GLY A 216 -15.30 12.93 -20.02
C GLY A 216 -16.18 11.69 -19.81
N CYS A 217 -16.29 11.23 -18.57
CA CYS A 217 -17.10 10.09 -18.19
C CYS A 217 -18.59 10.44 -18.22
N GLN A 218 -19.41 9.46 -18.57
CA GLN A 218 -20.86 9.56 -18.49
C GLN A 218 -21.26 9.80 -17.03
N SER A 219 -22.18 10.73 -16.83
CA SER A 219 -22.78 10.98 -15.53
C SER A 219 -23.52 9.71 -15.09
N SER A 220 -23.06 9.08 -14.01
CA SER A 220 -23.72 7.94 -13.37
C SER A 220 -24.86 8.39 -12.48
#